data_AF-A0AAD1FF83-F1
#
_entry.id   AF-A0AAD1FF83-F1
#
_cell.length_a   1.000
_cell.length_b   1.000
_cell.length_c   1.000
_cell.angle_alpha   90.00
_cell.angle_beta   90.00
_cell.angle_gamma   90.00
#
_symmetry.space_group_name_H-M   'P 1'
#
loop_
_entity.id
_entity.type
_entity.pdbx_description
1 polymer ?
#
loop_
_entity_poly.entity_id
_entity_poly.type
_entity_poly.pdbx_seq_one_letter_code
_entity_poly.pdbx_strand_id
1 'polypeptide(L)'
;MEKHVPHYDLATIKADVARLGAAAFTRSALDGGRKLGLSTRAMIRVILSMERAQFYKSMTTHGDHRVWQDVYHPAAPDGTALYVKVTYRGPERPPVISFKEK
;
A
#
# COMPACT_ATOMS: atom_id res chain seq x y z
N MET A 1 -2.80 -18.27 -2.48
CA MET A 1 -2.67 -18.17 -3.95
C MET A 1 -1.97 -16.86 -4.30
N GLU A 2 -1.31 -16.81 -5.45
CA GLU A 2 -0.59 -15.63 -5.95
C GLU A 2 -0.92 -15.40 -7.44
N LYS A 3 -0.97 -14.13 -7.87
CA LYS A 3 -1.13 -13.73 -9.28
C LYS A 3 -0.26 -12.51 -9.60
N HIS A 4 0.11 -12.38 -10.88
CA HIS A 4 0.91 -11.28 -11.41
C HIS A 4 0.05 -10.17 -12.07
N VAL A 5 -1.16 -9.96 -11.53
CA VAL A 5 -2.07 -8.88 -11.92
C VAL A 5 -2.61 -8.25 -10.64
N PRO A 6 -2.67 -6.92 -10.52
CA PRO A 6 -3.29 -6.26 -9.36
C PRO A 6 -4.69 -6.78 -9.09
N HIS A 7 -5.06 -6.91 -7.83
CA HIS A 7 -6.45 -7.19 -7.45
C HIS A 7 -7.25 -5.90 -7.36
N TYR A 8 -6.63 -4.82 -6.93
CA TYR A 8 -7.25 -3.51 -6.77
C TYR A 8 -6.77 -2.57 -7.88
N ASP A 9 -7.67 -1.68 -8.30
CA ASP A 9 -7.31 -0.63 -9.24
C ASP A 9 -6.43 0.43 -8.55
N LEU A 10 -5.27 0.72 -9.14
CA LEU A 10 -4.30 1.67 -8.59
C LEU A 10 -4.87 3.09 -8.53
N ALA A 11 -5.70 3.49 -9.50
CA ALA A 11 -6.31 4.82 -9.48
C ALA A 11 -7.26 4.96 -8.29
N THR A 12 -8.05 3.92 -7.99
CA THR A 12 -8.92 3.85 -6.81
C THR A 12 -8.11 3.94 -5.51
N ILE A 13 -7.00 3.20 -5.38
CA ILE A 13 -6.12 3.28 -4.20
C ILE A 13 -5.63 4.72 -3.98
N LYS A 14 -5.16 5.38 -5.05
CA LYS A 14 -4.67 6.77 -4.98
C LYS A 14 -5.77 7.74 -4.58
N ALA A 15 -6.97 7.60 -5.15
CA ALA A 15 -8.12 8.43 -4.83
C ALA A 15 -8.51 8.32 -3.35
N ASP A 16 -8.54 7.10 -2.79
CA ASP A 16 -8.84 6.89 -1.38
C ASP A 16 -7.78 7.50 -0.45
N VAL A 17 -6.50 7.35 -0.77
CA VAL A 17 -5.42 7.96 0.02
C VAL A 17 -5.45 9.48 -0.07
N ALA A 18 -5.73 10.05 -1.25
CA ALA A 18 -5.89 11.49 -1.41
C ALA A 18 -7.06 12.03 -0.56
N ARG A 19 -8.17 11.30 -0.51
CA ARG A 19 -9.38 11.67 0.23
C ARG A 19 -9.22 11.56 1.75
N LEU A 20 -8.60 10.48 2.22
CA LEU A 20 -8.53 10.13 3.65
C LEU A 20 -7.24 10.61 4.34
N GLY A 21 -6.19 10.88 3.56
CA GLY A 21 -4.88 11.24 4.10
C GLY A 21 -4.36 10.20 5.08
N ALA A 22 -4.00 10.63 6.30
CA ALA A 22 -3.48 9.77 7.34
C ALA A 22 -4.44 8.64 7.76
N ALA A 23 -5.75 8.84 7.60
CA ALA A 23 -6.77 7.86 7.98
C ALA A 23 -6.83 6.64 7.03
N ALA A 24 -6.15 6.69 5.88
CA ALA A 24 -5.97 5.53 5.01
C ALA A 24 -4.94 4.51 5.55
N PHE A 25 -4.22 4.84 6.62
CA PHE A 25 -3.19 3.98 7.19
C PHE A 25 -3.64 3.46 8.56
N THR A 26 -3.39 2.18 8.82
CA THR A 26 -3.51 1.66 10.18
C THR A 26 -2.39 2.23 11.06
N ARG A 27 -2.58 2.21 12.39
CA ARG A 27 -1.54 2.62 13.34
C ARG A 27 -0.22 1.88 13.10
N SER A 28 -0.27 0.57 12.93
CA SER A 28 0.91 -0.26 12.66
C SER A 28 1.61 0.10 11.36
N ALA A 29 0.88 0.55 10.34
CA ALA A 29 1.46 1.01 9.09
C ALA A 29 2.13 2.38 9.21
N LEU A 30 1.52 3.31 9.95
CA LEU A 30 2.14 4.59 10.27
C LEU A 30 3.43 4.38 11.06
N ASP A 31 3.42 3.47 12.04
CA ASP A 31 4.61 3.14 12.82
C ASP A 31 5.68 2.45 11.98
N GLY A 32 5.28 1.58 11.04
CA GLY A 32 6.18 0.98 10.05
C GLY A 32 6.85 2.02 9.16
N GLY A 33 6.08 2.95 8.58
CA GLY A 33 6.63 4.03 7.76
C GLY A 33 7.55 4.97 8.54
N ARG A 34 7.21 5.29 9.79
CA ARG A 34 8.07 6.10 10.68
C ARG A 34 9.41 5.44 10.98
N LYS A 35 9.43 4.12 11.17
CA LYS A 35 10.69 3.35 11.35
C LYS A 35 11.58 3.42 10.11
N LEU A 36 11.00 3.64 8.93
CA LEU A 36 11.70 3.86 7.66
C LEU A 36 12.00 5.35 7.42
N GLY A 37 11.89 6.21 8.44
CA GLY A 37 12.13 7.65 8.30
C GLY A 37 11.04 8.43 7.55
N LEU A 38 9.92 7.80 7.19
CA LEU A 38 8.84 8.45 6.45
C LEU A 38 7.90 9.20 7.39
N SER A 39 7.74 10.50 7.14
CA SER A 39 6.62 11.26 7.69
C SER A 39 5.30 10.79 7.07
N THR A 40 4.16 11.04 7.72
CA THR A 40 2.84 10.71 7.16
C THR A 40 2.61 11.40 5.81
N ARG A 41 3.11 12.63 5.63
CA ARG A 41 3.06 13.32 4.33
C ARG A 41 3.93 12.64 3.28
N ALA A 42 5.08 12.10 3.66
CA ALA A 42 5.91 11.31 2.76
C ALA A 42 5.22 9.99 2.37
N MET A 43 4.62 9.28 3.33
CA MET A 43 3.83 8.07 3.07
C MET A 43 2.70 8.32 2.07
N ILE A 44 1.92 9.38 2.25
CA ILE A 44 0.87 9.78 1.29
C ILE A 44 1.46 10.03 -0.09
N ARG A 45 2.55 10.82 -0.18
CA ARG A 45 3.20 11.11 -1.46
C ARG A 45 3.68 9.85 -2.17
N VAL A 46 4.28 8.90 -1.46
CA VAL A 46 4.72 7.61 -2.01
C VAL A 46 3.56 6.90 -2.68
N ILE A 47 2.39 6.79 -2.02
CA ILE A 47 1.24 6.11 -2.62
C ILE A 47 0.71 6.88 -3.84
N LEU A 48 0.62 8.20 -3.76
CA LEU A 48 0.15 9.02 -4.87
C LEU A 48 1.09 8.98 -6.09
N SER A 49 2.40 8.76 -5.87
CA SER A 49 3.39 8.60 -6.94
C SER A 49 3.53 7.18 -7.46
N MET A 50 2.82 6.18 -6.90
CA MET A 50 2.97 4.79 -7.34
C MET A 50 2.58 4.61 -8.81
N GLU A 51 3.29 3.74 -9.51
CA GLU A 51 3.02 3.43 -10.91
C GLU A 51 2.70 1.94 -11.09
N ARG A 52 1.98 1.61 -12.16
CA ARG A 52 1.63 0.21 -12.47
C ARG A 52 2.88 -0.66 -12.67
N ALA A 53 3.96 -0.09 -13.21
CA ALA A 53 5.23 -0.78 -13.41
C ALA A 53 5.90 -1.22 -12.10
N GLN A 54 5.55 -0.60 -10.97
CA GLN A 54 6.06 -0.97 -9.65
C GLN A 54 5.28 -2.11 -9.00
N PHE A 55 4.21 -2.59 -9.64
CA PHE A 55 3.46 -3.75 -9.15
C PHE A 55 4.34 -4.99 -9.17
N TYR A 56 4.43 -5.66 -8.03
CA TYR A 56 5.18 -6.90 -7.88
C TYR A 56 4.27 -8.11 -8.00
N LYS A 57 3.26 -8.20 -7.13
CA LYS A 57 2.34 -9.34 -7.09
C LYS A 57 1.10 -9.06 -6.28
N SER A 58 0.08 -9.89 -6.48
CA SER A 58 -1.09 -9.95 -5.61
C SER A 58 -1.18 -11.34 -4.99
N MET A 59 -1.31 -11.41 -3.67
CA MET A 59 -1.38 -12.69 -2.96
C MET A 59 -2.49 -12.71 -1.92
N THR A 60 -3.09 -13.87 -1.71
CA THR A 60 -4.08 -14.04 -0.64
C THR A 60 -3.40 -14.25 0.71
N THR A 61 -4.11 -13.98 1.80
CA THR A 61 -3.62 -14.33 3.14
C THR A 61 -3.82 -15.82 3.44
N HIS A 62 -3.02 -16.39 4.36
CA HIS A 62 -3.21 -17.78 4.79
C HIS A 62 -4.52 -17.98 5.56
N GLY A 63 -4.94 -16.99 6.35
CA GLY A 63 -6.15 -17.08 7.17
C GLY A 63 -7.45 -16.81 6.42
N ASP A 64 -7.38 -16.14 5.27
CA ASP A 64 -8.54 -15.86 4.42
C ASP A 64 -8.11 -15.71 2.95
N HIS A 65 -8.57 -16.64 2.11
CA HIS A 65 -8.28 -16.70 0.68
C HIS A 65 -9.10 -15.70 -0.14
N ARG A 66 -10.10 -15.03 0.47
CA ARG A 66 -10.87 -13.95 -0.18
C ARG A 66 -10.20 -12.59 -0.06
N VAL A 67 -9.25 -12.47 0.88
CA VAL A 67 -8.52 -11.23 1.13
C VAL A 67 -7.25 -11.23 0.31
N TRP A 68 -7.15 -10.28 -0.61
CA TRP A 68 -6.00 -10.07 -1.47
C TRP A 68 -5.11 -8.95 -0.96
N GLN A 69 -3.80 -9.12 -1.13
CA GLN A 69 -2.79 -8.11 -0.84
C GLN A 69 -2.05 -7.80 -2.12
N ASP A 70 -2.23 -6.59 -2.64
CA ASP A 70 -1.39 -6.09 -3.72
C ASP A 70 -0.09 -5.56 -3.16
N VAL A 71 1.02 -5.96 -3.75
CA VAL A 71 2.38 -5.60 -3.33
C VAL A 71 3.05 -4.79 -4.43
N TYR A 72 3.63 -3.66 -4.06
CA TYR A 72 4.34 -2.75 -4.95
C TYR A 72 5.73 -2.43 -4.40
N HIS A 73 6.65 -2.06 -5.31
CA HIS A 73 8.00 -1.60 -4.99
C HIS A 73 8.25 -0.14 -5.39
N PRO A 74 7.57 0.85 -4.79
CA PRO A 74 7.94 2.24 -5.00
C PRO A 74 9.23 2.59 -4.26
N ALA A 75 9.82 3.73 -4.63
CA ALA A 75 10.92 4.33 -3.89
C ALA A 75 10.39 5.38 -2.89
N ALA A 76 11.05 5.47 -1.74
CA ALA A 76 10.94 6.60 -0.83
C ALA A 76 11.54 7.87 -1.47
N PRO A 77 11.26 9.08 -0.91
CA PRO A 77 11.85 10.32 -1.41
C PRO A 77 13.39 10.35 -1.45
N ASP A 78 14.05 9.55 -0.60
CA ASP A 78 15.50 9.41 -0.54
C ASP A 78 16.05 8.31 -1.48
N GLY A 79 15.18 7.67 -2.28
CA GLY A 79 15.54 6.59 -3.20
C GLY A 79 15.49 5.19 -2.60
N THR A 80 15.22 5.04 -1.30
CA THR A 80 15.13 3.72 -0.66
C THR A 80 13.99 2.90 -1.24
N ALA A 81 14.26 1.65 -1.63
CA ALA A 81 13.21 0.76 -2.13
C ALA A 81 12.28 0.31 -0.99
N LEU A 82 10.97 0.40 -1.20
CA LEU A 82 9.96 0.05 -0.22
C LEU A 82 9.16 -1.18 -0.66
N TYR A 83 8.72 -2.02 0.28
CA TYR A 83 7.56 -2.89 0.08
C TYR A 83 6.31 -2.15 0.56
N VAL A 84 5.42 -1.83 -0.37
CA VAL A 84 4.09 -1.32 -0.06
C VAL A 84 3.07 -2.42 -0.27
N LYS A 85 2.29 -2.75 0.76
CA LYS A 85 1.17 -3.71 0.66
C LYS A 85 -0.16 -3.01 0.85
N VAL A 86 -1.12 -3.31 -0.03
CA VAL A 86 -2.47 -2.74 -0.03
C VAL A 86 -3.51 -3.84 0.10
N THR A 87 -4.50 -3.65 0.96
CA THR A 87 -5.57 -4.62 1.21
C THR A 87 -6.88 -3.90 1.48
N TYR A 88 -7.95 -4.19 0.74
CA TYR A 88 -9.30 -3.73 1.09
C TYR A 88 -10.01 -4.75 1.96
N ARG A 89 -10.83 -4.27 2.92
CA ARG A 89 -11.60 -5.11 3.85
C ARG A 89 -13.12 -5.01 3.62
N GLY A 90 -13.52 -4.73 2.39
CA GLY A 90 -14.90 -4.54 1.96
C GLY A 90 -15.03 -3.32 1.03
N PRO A 91 -16.14 -3.20 0.28
CA PRO A 91 -16.31 -2.20 -0.77
C PRO A 91 -16.37 -0.75 -0.25
N GLU A 92 -16.77 -0.54 1.01
CA GLU A 92 -16.95 0.79 1.59
C GLU A 92 -15.82 1.19 2.56
N ARG A 93 -14.80 0.33 2.71
CA ARG A 93 -13.71 0.57 3.66
C ARG A 93 -12.48 1.13 2.95
N PRO A 94 -11.74 2.06 3.59
CA PRO A 94 -10.43 2.46 3.11
C PRO A 94 -9.52 1.27 2.83
N PRO A 95 -8.55 1.41 1.91
CA PRO A 95 -7.46 0.45 1.85
C PRO A 95 -6.70 0.45 3.18
N VAL A 96 -6.28 -0.73 3.62
CA VAL A 96 -5.25 -0.91 4.64
C VAL A 96 -3.92 -0.98 3.91
N ILE A 97 -3.06 0.03 4.12
CA ILE A 97 -1.75 0.14 3.49
C ILE A 97 -0.67 -0.11 4.53
N SER A 98 0.41 -0.82 4.19
CA SER A 98 1.58 -0.99 5.05
C SER A 98 2.89 -0.77 4.30
N PHE A 99 3.88 -0.20 4.98
CA PHE A 99 5.24 0.00 4.48
C PHE A 99 6.20 -0.96 5.20
N LYS A 100 7.10 -1.57 4.44
CA LYS A 100 8.23 -2.36 4.93
C LYS A 100 9.47 -2.01 4.13
N GLU A 101 10.64 -2.20 4.72
CA GLU A 101 11.91 -2.17 3.99
C GLU A 101 11.98 -3.33 3.01
N LYS A 102 12.56 -3.10 1.83
CA LYS A 102 12.78 -4.15 0.82
C LYS A 102 14.01 -4.99 1.07
#